data_AF-X0ZC82-F1
#
_entry.id   AF-X0ZC82-F1
#
_cell.length_a   1.000
_cell.length_b   1.000
_cell.length_c   1.000
_cell.angle_alpha   90.00
_cell.angle_beta   90.00
_cell.angle_gamma   90.00
#
_symmetry.space_group_name_H-M   'P 1'
#
loop_
_entity.id
_entity.type
_entity.pdbx_description
1 polymer ?
#
loop_
_entity_poly.entity_id
_entity_poly.type
_entity_poly.pdbx_seq_one_letter_code
_entity_poly.pdbx_strand_id
1 'polypeptide(L)'
;MLELNRLYNLDCMEGMRDFPDNYFDVIITDPPYGVNKADWDSDFIIDWIPEAIRISKRMLVMPGCWALPTYLKEIEGHYRDLIILHSRNGMTHSAISFGNFIPVVASGEWKHESRPH
;
A
#
# COMPACT_ATOMS: atom_id res chain seq x y z
N MET A 1 22.69 0.31 -5.59
CA MET A 1 21.54 -0.18 -6.37
C MET A 1 21.41 -1.66 -6.13
N LEU A 2 20.28 -2.06 -5.56
CA LEU A 2 19.95 -3.45 -5.25
C LEU A 2 19.71 -4.26 -6.54
N GLU A 3 20.13 -5.52 -6.56
CA GLU A 3 19.86 -6.48 -7.65
C GLU A 3 18.37 -6.88 -7.67
N LEU A 4 17.78 -6.96 -8.87
CA LEU A 4 16.41 -7.43 -9.08
C LEU A 4 16.24 -8.93 -8.77
N ASN A 5 15.00 -9.34 -8.47
CA ASN A 5 14.64 -10.73 -8.15
C ASN A 5 15.37 -11.32 -6.93
N ARG A 6 15.75 -10.46 -5.99
CA ARG A 6 16.42 -10.84 -4.75
C ARG A 6 15.64 -10.32 -3.56
N LEU A 7 15.59 -11.12 -2.49
CA LEU A 7 15.02 -10.72 -1.21
C LEU A 7 16.11 -10.07 -0.37
N TYR A 8 15.77 -8.94 0.25
CA TYR A 8 16.66 -8.22 1.13
C TYR A 8 16.02 -8.07 2.51
N ASN A 9 16.82 -8.32 3.55
CA ASN A 9 16.48 -7.99 4.92
C ASN A 9 17.09 -6.62 5.25
N LEU A 10 16.32 -5.56 5.05
CA LEU A 10 16.75 -4.18 5.21
C LEU A 10 15.57 -3.31 5.65
N ASP A 11 15.88 -2.13 6.18
CA ASP A 11 14.88 -1.10 6.41
C ASP A 11 14.30 -0.62 5.07
N CYS A 12 12.97 -0.61 4.93
CA CYS A 12 12.35 -0.35 3.64
C CYS A 12 12.65 1.05 3.09
N MET A 13 12.85 2.05 3.96
CA MET A 13 13.21 3.39 3.54
C MET A 13 14.64 3.42 2.99
N GLU A 14 15.57 2.74 3.66
CA GLU A 14 16.93 2.59 3.14
C GLU A 14 16.96 1.87 1.79
N GLY A 15 16.15 0.83 1.63
CA GLY A 15 16.04 0.10 0.36
C GLY A 15 15.46 0.92 -0.79
N MET A 16 14.48 1.78 -0.50
CA MET A 16 13.85 2.63 -1.51
C MET A 16 14.76 3.76 -2.01
N ARG A 17 15.61 4.34 -1.14
CA ARG A 17 16.53 5.43 -1.49
C ARG A 17 17.49 5.10 -2.63
N ASP A 18 17.80 3.82 -2.81
CA ASP A 18 18.75 3.32 -3.81
C ASP A 18 18.20 3.34 -5.26
N PHE A 19 16.89 3.59 -5.43
CA PHE A 19 16.22 3.59 -6.71
C PHE A 19 15.91 5.02 -7.21
N PRO A 20 16.09 5.28 -8.52
CA PRO A 20 15.75 6.57 -9.11
C PRO A 20 14.23 6.77 -9.21
N ASP A 21 13.83 7.99 -9.56
CA ASP A 21 12.42 8.34 -9.74
C ASP A 21 11.77 7.48 -10.83
N ASN A 22 10.51 7.08 -10.61
CA ASN A 22 9.70 6.27 -11.54
C ASN A 22 10.37 4.97 -12.00
N TYR A 23 11.30 4.42 -11.20
CA TYR A 23 12.00 3.17 -11.51
C TYR A 23 11.06 1.97 -11.60
N PHE A 24 10.13 1.85 -10.66
CA PHE A 24 9.16 0.75 -10.62
C PHE A 24 7.87 1.12 -11.35
N ASP A 25 7.29 0.15 -12.07
CA ASP A 25 5.98 0.33 -12.69
C ASP A 25 4.83 0.28 -11.69
N VAL A 26 5.00 -0.49 -10.62
CA VAL A 26 4.04 -0.63 -9.53
C VAL A 26 4.73 -1.07 -8.24
N ILE A 27 4.30 -0.49 -7.10
CA ILE A 27 4.57 -1.03 -5.77
C ILE A 27 3.29 -1.72 -5.28
N ILE A 28 3.43 -2.91 -4.71
CA ILE A 28 2.35 -3.62 -4.05
C ILE A 28 2.83 -3.88 -2.63
N THR A 29 2.16 -3.30 -1.62
CA THR A 29 2.64 -3.40 -0.24
C THR A 29 1.50 -3.49 0.77
N ASP A 30 1.82 -4.20 1.85
CA ASP A 30 1.00 -4.43 3.03
C ASP A 30 1.75 -3.85 4.24
N PRO A 31 1.68 -2.51 4.46
CA PRO A 31 2.45 -1.84 5.51
C PRO A 31 1.93 -2.22 6.91
N PRO A 32 2.66 -1.88 7.98
CA PRO A 32 2.14 -1.99 9.34
C PRO A 32 0.79 -1.27 9.47
N TYR A 33 -0.17 -1.92 10.14
CA TYR A 33 -1.49 -1.35 10.30
C TYR A 33 -1.60 -0.53 11.56
N GLY A 34 -0.75 -0.74 12.57
CA GLY A 34 -0.88 -0.12 13.89
C GLY A 34 -1.91 -0.83 14.78
N VAL A 35 -2.03 -2.15 14.67
CA VAL A 35 -2.98 -2.96 15.45
C VAL A 35 -2.31 -3.81 16.55
N ASN A 36 -1.03 -3.55 16.83
CA ASN A 36 -0.22 -4.17 17.88
C ASN A 36 -0.14 -5.71 17.77
N LYS A 37 -0.07 -6.26 16.55
CA LYS A 37 0.16 -7.71 16.34
C LYS A 37 1.64 -8.11 16.39
N ALA A 38 2.53 -7.13 16.30
CA ALA A 38 3.98 -7.29 16.41
C ALA A 38 4.58 -6.00 16.97
N ASP A 39 5.83 -6.06 17.44
CA ASP A 39 6.53 -4.90 18.04
C ASP A 39 6.65 -3.70 17.08
N TRP A 40 6.69 -3.96 15.78
CA TRP A 40 6.76 -2.95 14.71
C TRP A 40 5.38 -2.49 14.20
N ASP A 41 4.29 -3.06 14.71
CA ASP A 41 2.91 -2.82 14.28
C ASP A 41 2.14 -1.95 15.30
N SER A 42 2.84 -1.05 16.00
CA SER A 42 2.23 -0.20 17.02
C SER A 42 1.52 1.03 16.46
N ASP A 43 1.91 1.49 15.26
CA ASP A 43 1.35 2.67 14.60
C ASP A 43 1.26 2.48 13.08
N PHE A 44 0.40 3.26 12.43
CA PHE A 44 0.33 3.35 10.97
C PHE A 44 1.32 4.41 10.47
N ILE A 45 2.55 3.98 10.20
CA ILE A 45 3.65 4.85 9.76
C ILE A 45 3.40 5.30 8.31
N ILE A 46 3.41 6.61 8.06
CA ILE A 46 3.14 7.21 6.74
C ILE A 46 4.38 7.74 6.02
N ASP A 47 5.52 7.85 6.72
CA ASP A 47 6.76 8.47 6.23
C ASP A 47 7.33 7.83 4.96
N TRP A 48 6.92 6.60 4.66
CA TRP A 48 7.33 5.87 3.45
C TRP A 48 6.58 6.28 2.19
N ILE A 49 5.39 6.88 2.33
CA ILE A 49 4.50 7.19 1.20
C ILE A 49 5.16 8.14 0.18
N PRO A 50 5.80 9.27 0.58
CA PRO A 50 6.43 10.16 -0.39
C PRO A 50 7.52 9.48 -1.21
N GLU A 51 8.31 8.62 -0.57
CA GLU A 51 9.40 7.91 -1.23
C GLU A 51 8.88 6.82 -2.17
N ALA A 52 7.81 6.11 -1.77
CA ALA A 52 7.14 5.14 -2.63
C ALA A 52 6.50 5.80 -3.86
N ILE A 53 5.89 6.99 -3.70
CA ILE A 53 5.37 7.80 -4.81
C ILE A 53 6.52 8.22 -5.74
N ARG A 54 7.67 8.63 -5.21
CA ARG A 54 8.82 9.05 -6.02
C ARG A 54 9.32 7.94 -6.93
N ILE A 55 9.54 6.74 -6.38
CA ILE A 55 10.19 5.65 -7.12
C ILE A 55 9.23 4.82 -7.98
N SER A 56 7.91 5.01 -7.85
CA SER A 56 6.92 4.18 -8.52
C SER A 56 5.87 4.98 -9.29
N LYS A 57 5.56 4.52 -10.49
CA LYS A 57 4.49 5.10 -11.31
C LYS A 57 3.09 4.86 -10.71
N ARG A 58 2.93 3.77 -9.95
CA ARG A 58 1.65 3.28 -9.40
C ARG A 58 1.85 2.58 -8.06
N MET A 59 0.82 2.57 -7.23
CA MET A 59 0.83 1.77 -6.01
C MET A 59 -0.51 1.05 -5.80
N LEU A 60 -0.43 -0.16 -5.25
CA LEU A 60 -1.52 -0.93 -4.67
C LEU A 60 -1.19 -1.16 -3.20
N VAL A 61 -1.90 -0.50 -2.30
CA VAL A 61 -1.57 -0.51 -0.87
C VAL A 61 -2.72 -1.05 -0.06
N MET A 62 -2.41 -1.95 0.87
CA MET A 62 -3.35 -2.50 1.84
C MET A 62 -3.21 -1.78 3.17
N PRO A 63 -3.84 -0.62 3.43
CA PRO A 63 -3.62 0.12 4.68
C PRO A 63 -4.33 -0.50 5.89
N GLY A 64 -5.12 -1.55 5.71
CA GLY A 64 -6.11 -2.00 6.69
C GLY A 64 -7.32 -1.06 6.75
N CYS A 65 -8.44 -1.57 7.27
CA CYS A 65 -9.70 -0.82 7.27
C CYS A 65 -9.68 0.44 8.13
N TRP A 66 -8.97 0.41 9.25
CA TRP A 66 -9.00 1.52 10.22
C TRP A 66 -8.08 2.68 9.80
N ALA A 67 -6.93 2.39 9.18
CA ALA A 67 -6.00 3.41 8.72
C ALA A 67 -6.33 3.94 7.31
N LEU A 68 -7.34 3.37 6.64
CA LEU A 68 -7.80 3.80 5.32
C LEU A 68 -8.06 5.32 5.22
N PRO A 69 -8.76 6.00 6.16
CA PRO A 69 -8.97 7.44 6.07
C PRO A 69 -7.66 8.24 6.11
N THR A 70 -6.73 7.83 6.97
CA THR A 70 -5.40 8.45 7.07
C THR A 70 -4.63 8.26 5.76
N TYR A 71 -4.57 7.03 5.26
CA TYR A 71 -3.88 6.73 4.01
C TYR A 71 -4.44 7.52 2.83
N LEU A 72 -5.78 7.60 2.69
CA LEU A 72 -6.42 8.37 1.61
C LEU A 72 -6.09 9.87 1.65
N LYS A 73 -5.91 10.43 2.85
CA LYS A 73 -5.47 11.81 3.02
C LYS A 73 -4.03 12.01 2.56
N GLU A 74 -3.13 11.08 2.90
CA GLU A 74 -1.72 11.18 2.50
C GLU A 74 -1.50 11.03 1.00
N ILE A 75 -2.36 10.28 0.31
CA ILE A 75 -2.30 10.12 -1.15
C ILE A 75 -3.28 11.03 -1.91
N GLU A 76 -3.74 12.11 -1.29
CA GLU A 76 -4.67 13.04 -1.93
C GLU A 76 -4.11 13.52 -3.29
N GLY A 77 -4.98 13.53 -4.32
CA GLY A 77 -4.59 13.81 -5.72
C GLY A 77 -4.02 12.61 -6.49
N HIS A 78 -3.54 11.57 -5.80
CA HIS A 78 -3.02 10.35 -6.41
C HIS A 78 -4.02 9.19 -6.41
N TYR A 79 -5.09 9.25 -5.62
CA TYR A 79 -6.13 8.20 -5.57
C TYR A 79 -6.72 7.89 -6.96
N ARG A 80 -6.99 6.61 -7.21
CA ARG A 80 -7.64 6.15 -8.45
C ARG A 80 -8.78 5.19 -8.21
N ASP A 81 -8.58 4.15 -7.41
CA ASP A 81 -9.60 3.12 -7.22
C ASP A 81 -9.43 2.39 -5.88
N LEU A 82 -10.45 1.64 -5.49
CA LEU A 82 -10.49 0.81 -4.30
C LEU A 82 -10.93 -0.61 -4.67
N ILE A 83 -10.02 -1.55 -4.51
CA ILE A 83 -10.30 -2.99 -4.64
C ILE A 83 -10.56 -3.53 -3.24
N ILE A 84 -11.61 -4.31 -3.06
CA ILE A 84 -11.93 -4.95 -1.78
C ILE A 84 -11.62 -6.45 -1.89
N LEU A 85 -10.66 -6.91 -1.10
CA LEU A 85 -10.40 -8.34 -0.95
C LEU A 85 -11.30 -8.92 0.13
N HIS A 86 -12.00 -10.01 -0.16
CA HIS A 86 -12.80 -10.76 0.81
C HIS A 86 -12.06 -12.01 1.27
N SER A 87 -11.64 -12.02 2.54
CA SER A 87 -11.06 -13.16 3.23
C SER A 87 -12.16 -14.04 3.84
N ARG A 88 -12.24 -15.30 3.42
CA ARG A 88 -13.20 -16.26 3.97
C ARG A 88 -12.89 -16.72 5.41
N ASN A 89 -11.68 -16.43 5.90
CA ASN A 89 -11.16 -16.89 7.20
C ASN A 89 -10.65 -15.72 8.05
N GLY A 90 -11.29 -14.55 7.98
CA GLY A 90 -10.87 -13.39 8.76
C GLY A 90 -11.00 -13.63 10.26
N MET A 91 -10.00 -13.16 11.02
CA MET A 91 -9.89 -13.34 12.47
C MET A 91 -10.19 -12.06 13.26
N THR A 92 -10.71 -11.02 12.61
CA THR A 92 -11.05 -9.73 13.22
C THR A 92 -12.55 -9.58 13.34
N HIS A 93 -13.05 -8.99 14.43
CA HIS A 93 -14.47 -8.72 14.62
C HIS A 93 -14.66 -7.19 14.65
N SER A 94 -15.60 -6.65 13.86
CA SER A 94 -16.04 -5.25 13.98
C SER A 94 -17.53 -5.15 14.24
N ALA A 95 -17.96 -3.97 14.69
CA ALA A 95 -19.35 -3.65 14.98
C ALA A 95 -20.27 -3.66 13.74
N ILE A 96 -19.72 -3.44 12.54
CA ILE A 96 -20.46 -3.46 11.27
C ILE A 96 -19.57 -4.15 10.22
N SER A 97 -19.95 -5.36 9.81
CA SER A 97 -19.42 -6.14 8.65
C SER A 97 -17.92 -6.34 8.44
N PHE A 98 -17.02 -5.91 9.34
CA PHE A 98 -15.57 -5.96 9.11
C PHE A 98 -14.89 -7.00 9.98
N GLY A 99 -14.82 -8.22 9.46
CA GLY A 99 -13.79 -9.16 9.84
C GLY A 99 -12.99 -9.72 8.69
N ASN A 100 -13.58 -9.63 7.49
CA ASN A 100 -13.23 -10.47 6.36
C ASN A 100 -12.87 -9.62 5.14
N PHE A 101 -12.62 -8.32 5.28
CA PHE A 101 -12.30 -7.47 4.14
C PHE A 101 -10.98 -6.74 4.35
N ILE A 102 -10.19 -6.64 3.28
CA ILE A 102 -8.97 -5.83 3.22
C ILE A 102 -9.11 -4.86 2.05
N PRO A 103 -9.09 -3.54 2.31
CA PRO A 103 -9.06 -2.55 1.24
C PRO A 103 -7.68 -2.57 0.58
N VAL A 104 -7.67 -2.51 -0.75
CA VAL A 104 -6.47 -2.28 -1.56
C VAL A 104 -6.70 -1.01 -2.34
N VAL A 105 -5.96 0.03 -1.98
CA VAL A 105 -6.09 1.34 -2.60
C VAL A 105 -5.14 1.45 -3.78
N ALA A 106 -5.68 1.71 -4.95
CA ALA A 106 -4.92 2.00 -6.16
C ALA A 106 -4.65 3.51 -6.26
N SER A 107 -3.39 3.87 -6.53
CA SER A 107 -2.95 5.25 -6.70
C SER A 107 -1.88 5.40 -7.79
N GLY A 108 -1.70 6.63 -8.30
CA GLY A 108 -0.70 6.97 -9.32
C GLY A 108 -1.25 7.10 -10.75
N GLU A 109 -0.40 6.86 -11.75
CA GLU A 109 -0.75 7.07 -13.16
C GLU A 109 -1.38 5.83 -13.81
N TRP A 110 -2.71 5.72 -13.72
CA TRP A 110 -3.46 4.66 -14.38
C TRP A 110 -4.05 5.18 -15.69
N LYS A 111 -3.61 4.62 -16.82
CA LYS A 111 -4.16 4.97 -18.13
C LYS A 111 -5.60 4.44 -18.22
N HIS A 112 -6.51 5.29 -18.64
CA HIS A 112 -7.88 4.90 -18.93
C HIS A 112 -7.99 4.63 -20.44
N GLU A 113 -8.05 3.35 -20.81
CA GLU A 113 -8.29 2.95 -22.20
C GLU A 113 -9.66 2.27 -22.25
N SER A 114 -10.56 2.80 -23.08
CA SER A 114 -11.83 2.13 -23.36
C SER A 114 -11.52 0.78 -24.01
N ARG A 115 -12.16 -0.29 -23.55
CA ARG A 115 -12.07 -1.58 -24.24
C ARG A 115 -12.51 -1.39 -25.70
N PRO A 116 -11.76 -1.91 -26.69
CA PRO A 116 -12.24 -1.96 -28.05
C PRO A 116 -13.60 -2.69 -28.05
N HIS A 117 -14.60 -2.09 -28.69
CA HIS A 117 -15.91 -2.70 -28.91
C HIS A 117 -15.80 -3.85 -29.91
#